data_AF-A0A7Z7INX7-F1
#
_entry.id   AF-A0A7Z7INX7-F1
#
_cell.length_a   1.000
_cell.length_b   1.000
_cell.length_c   1.000
_cell.angle_alpha   90.00
_cell.angle_beta   90.00
_cell.angle_gamma   90.00
#
_symmetry.space_group_name_H-M   'P 1'
#
loop_
_entity.id
_entity.type
_entity.pdbx_description
1 polymer ?
#
loop_
_entity_poly.entity_id
_entity_poly.type
_entity_poly.pdbx_seq_one_letter_code
_entity_poly.pdbx_strand_id
1 'polypeptide(L)'
;MASYVAESGEFTRDTNYITTRITADGRDGYPVEPGRYRLVVARACPWANRTIIVRRLLGLEPVLSIGFCGPTHDERSWTFDLDPGGVDPVLKIPRLQDAYFKRFPDYPKGITVPAIVDIPTGAVVTNDFAQMTLDFSIEWTAYQRDGAPQLYPEQLRAEIDEVSARIYTEINNGVYRCGFAGSQEAYEAAYDRLFTALDWVSGRLATQRYLVGDTITEADVRLFTTLARFDPVYHGHFKCNGSKLSEMPVLWAYARDLFQTPGFGDTVDFVQIKQHYYIVHSDINPTRIVPKGPELANWLSPHGREALGGRPFGEGMPPGPPVEGERVPTGHGA
;
A
#
# COMPACT_ATOMS: atom_id res chain seq x y z
N MET A 1 -23.89 11.85 0.43
CA MET A 1 -22.76 10.97 0.10
C MET A 1 -21.51 11.83 0.09
N ALA A 2 -20.48 11.46 0.85
CA ALA A 2 -19.19 12.12 0.75
C ALA A 2 -18.59 11.84 -0.65
N SER A 3 -18.33 12.89 -1.42
CA SER A 3 -17.72 12.79 -2.75
C SER A 3 -16.20 12.63 -2.62
N TYR A 4 -15.62 11.72 -3.40
CA TYR A 4 -14.17 11.64 -3.54
C TYR A 4 -13.62 12.62 -4.58
N VAL A 5 -14.46 13.02 -5.54
CA VAL A 5 -14.12 13.99 -6.59
C VAL A 5 -14.22 15.39 -6.00
N ALA A 6 -13.21 16.23 -6.25
CA ALA A 6 -13.23 17.62 -5.84
C ALA A 6 -14.41 18.36 -6.52
N GLU A 7 -15.14 19.18 -5.77
CA GLU A 7 -16.27 19.96 -6.32
C GLU A 7 -15.82 20.90 -7.46
N SER A 8 -14.58 21.38 -7.39
CA SER A 8 -13.91 22.11 -8.46
C SER A 8 -12.38 21.97 -8.31
N GLY A 9 -11.65 22.13 -9.41
CA GLY A 9 -10.19 22.23 -9.38
C GLY A 9 -9.47 20.93 -8.98
N GLU A 10 -8.41 21.09 -8.19
CA GLU A 10 -7.48 20.03 -7.81
C GLU A 10 -7.93 19.24 -6.58
N PHE A 11 -7.73 17.92 -6.62
CA PHE A 11 -7.88 17.08 -5.45
C PHE A 11 -6.76 17.33 -4.43
N THR A 12 -7.14 17.71 -3.21
CA THR A 12 -6.23 17.84 -2.06
C THR A 12 -6.55 16.76 -1.03
N ARG A 13 -5.52 16.02 -0.60
CA ARG A 13 -5.66 14.96 0.41
C ARG A 13 -5.58 15.55 1.82
N ASP A 14 -6.53 15.21 2.69
CA ASP A 14 -6.36 15.42 4.13
C ASP A 14 -5.28 14.48 4.67
N THR A 15 -4.23 15.08 5.23
CA THR A 15 -3.03 14.40 5.74
C THR A 15 -2.93 14.44 7.26
N ASN A 16 -3.97 14.91 7.96
CA ASN A 16 -3.92 15.03 9.42
C ASN A 16 -4.20 13.69 10.11
N TYR A 17 -3.19 12.81 10.13
CA TYR A 17 -3.23 11.49 10.77
C TYR A 17 -3.12 11.53 12.29
N ILE A 18 -3.36 10.38 12.93
CA ILE A 18 -3.02 10.10 14.32
C ILE A 18 -1.55 9.71 14.34
N THR A 19 -0.68 10.67 14.67
CA THR A 19 0.79 10.57 14.57
C THR A 19 1.47 9.91 15.77
N THR A 20 0.69 9.43 16.75
CA THR A 20 1.19 8.60 17.86
C THR A 20 1.99 7.43 17.30
N ARG A 21 3.14 7.12 17.89
CA ARG A 21 4.03 6.05 17.42
C ARG A 21 4.06 4.86 18.38
N ILE A 22 4.34 3.69 17.81
CA ILE A 22 4.67 2.48 18.56
C ILE A 22 6.17 2.31 18.47
N THR A 23 6.86 2.45 19.60
CA THR A 23 8.33 2.61 19.67
C THR A 23 8.94 1.65 20.65
N ALA A 24 10.20 1.27 20.46
CA ALA A 24 10.86 0.33 21.37
C ALA A 24 10.96 0.86 22.80
N ASP A 25 11.15 2.18 22.94
CA ASP A 25 11.19 2.87 24.24
C ASP A 25 9.82 3.24 24.80
N GLY A 26 8.74 3.04 24.02
CA GLY A 26 7.38 3.35 24.43
C GLY A 26 7.13 4.83 24.72
N ARG A 27 7.85 5.75 24.08
CA ARG A 27 7.82 7.20 24.39
C ARG A 27 6.43 7.85 24.34
N ASP A 28 5.52 7.31 23.54
CA ASP A 28 4.12 7.77 23.43
C ASP A 28 3.13 6.92 24.27
N GLY A 29 3.63 6.06 25.16
CA GLY A 29 2.82 5.12 25.96
C GLY A 29 2.48 3.80 25.27
N TYR A 30 3.06 3.56 24.09
CA TYR A 30 2.84 2.36 23.27
C TYR A 30 4.18 1.67 22.93
N PRO A 31 4.74 0.87 23.86
CA PRO A 31 5.96 0.10 23.62
C PRO A 31 5.73 -1.06 22.64
N VAL A 32 6.73 -1.42 21.82
CA VAL A 32 6.65 -2.63 20.99
C VAL A 32 6.54 -3.88 21.86
N GLU A 33 5.41 -4.59 21.77
CA GLU A 33 5.11 -5.78 22.57
C GLU A 33 4.42 -6.84 21.69
N PRO A 34 5.00 -8.06 21.54
CA PRO A 34 4.39 -9.14 20.76
C PRO A 34 2.97 -9.48 21.21
N GLY A 35 2.06 -9.57 20.25
CA GLY A 35 0.66 -9.94 20.50
C GLY A 35 -0.21 -8.83 21.08
N ARG A 36 0.33 -7.63 21.39
CA ARG A 36 -0.47 -6.50 21.89
C ARG A 36 -1.23 -5.76 20.80
N TYR A 37 -0.63 -5.67 19.61
CA TYR A 37 -1.15 -4.85 18.53
C TYR A 37 -1.78 -5.68 17.42
N ARG A 38 -2.74 -5.07 16.73
CA ARG A 38 -3.37 -5.60 15.52
C ARG A 38 -3.29 -4.57 14.40
N LEU A 39 -2.65 -4.96 13.31
CA LEU A 39 -2.65 -4.22 12.06
C LEU A 39 -3.96 -4.48 11.30
N VAL A 40 -4.75 -3.43 11.07
CA VAL A 40 -5.96 -3.49 10.24
C VAL A 40 -5.68 -2.89 8.87
N VAL A 41 -5.95 -3.67 7.82
CA VAL A 41 -5.61 -3.36 6.43
C VAL A 41 -6.76 -3.72 5.50
N ALA A 42 -6.64 -3.30 4.24
CA ALA A 42 -7.44 -3.84 3.15
C ALA A 42 -6.53 -4.12 1.95
N ARG A 43 -6.74 -5.24 1.25
CA ARG A 43 -5.96 -5.61 0.06
C ARG A 43 -6.08 -4.57 -1.05
N ALA A 44 -7.20 -3.85 -1.10
CA ALA A 44 -7.47 -2.83 -2.09
C ALA A 44 -6.59 -1.58 -1.94
N CYS A 45 -6.38 -1.09 -0.72
CA CYS A 45 -5.73 0.19 -0.47
C CYS A 45 -4.20 0.10 -0.68
N PRO A 46 -3.58 0.92 -1.54
CA PRO A 46 -2.13 0.87 -1.78
C PRO A 46 -1.31 1.24 -0.54
N TRP A 47 -1.80 2.17 0.30
CA TRP A 47 -1.13 2.56 1.54
C TRP A 47 -1.07 1.40 2.52
N ALA A 48 -2.18 0.67 2.67
CA ALA A 48 -2.25 -0.50 3.53
C ALA A 48 -1.41 -1.66 2.97
N ASN A 49 -1.38 -1.83 1.65
CA ASN A 49 -0.58 -2.88 1.02
C ASN A 49 0.91 -2.74 1.32
N ARG A 50 1.44 -1.51 1.52
CA ARG A 50 2.82 -1.30 1.98
C ARG A 50 3.07 -1.96 3.31
N THR A 51 2.16 -1.79 4.27
CA THR A 51 2.28 -2.39 5.60
C THR A 51 2.20 -3.91 5.56
N ILE A 52 1.41 -4.48 4.65
CA ILE A 52 1.37 -5.94 4.42
C ILE A 52 2.73 -6.42 3.92
N ILE A 53 3.27 -5.77 2.89
CA ILE A 53 4.58 -6.11 2.30
C ILE A 53 5.69 -5.98 3.34
N VAL A 54 5.80 -4.84 4.03
CA VAL A 54 6.87 -4.60 5.02
C VAL A 54 6.78 -5.58 6.19
N ARG A 55 5.59 -5.77 6.77
CA ARG A 55 5.36 -6.76 7.84
C ARG A 55 5.86 -8.15 7.43
N ARG A 56 5.59 -8.53 6.18
CA ARG A 56 5.95 -9.82 5.60
C ARG A 56 7.43 -9.97 5.28
N LEU A 57 8.05 -8.95 4.68
CA LEU A 57 9.49 -8.95 4.38
C LEU A 57 10.31 -9.09 5.68
N LEU A 58 9.86 -8.42 6.74
CA LEU A 58 10.51 -8.41 8.06
C LEU A 58 10.15 -9.61 8.95
N GLY A 59 9.19 -10.45 8.56
CA GLY A 59 8.81 -11.63 9.34
C GLY A 59 8.03 -11.33 10.63
N LEU A 60 7.30 -10.21 10.67
CA LEU A 60 6.59 -9.74 11.86
C LEU A 60 5.23 -10.45 12.06
N GLU A 61 4.88 -11.42 11.22
CA GLU A 61 3.60 -12.12 11.28
C GLU A 61 3.27 -12.74 12.65
N PRO A 62 4.23 -13.39 13.37
CA PRO A 62 3.95 -14.00 14.67
C PRO A 62 3.70 -12.99 15.81
N VAL A 63 4.20 -11.75 15.68
CA VAL A 63 4.21 -10.77 16.78
C VAL A 63 3.22 -9.61 16.58
N LEU A 64 2.82 -9.35 15.34
CA LEU A 64 1.84 -8.33 14.96
C LEU A 64 0.70 -9.00 14.21
N SER A 65 -0.45 -9.20 14.87
CA SER A 65 -1.62 -9.82 14.23
C SER A 65 -2.19 -8.92 13.14
N ILE A 66 -2.90 -9.49 12.16
CA ILE A 66 -3.48 -8.73 11.05
C ILE A 66 -4.98 -9.01 10.87
N GLY A 67 -5.75 -7.99 10.52
CA GLY A 67 -7.17 -8.08 10.13
C GLY A 67 -7.40 -7.45 8.76
N PHE A 68 -8.17 -8.12 7.90
CA PHE A 68 -8.46 -7.68 6.54
C PHE A 68 -9.90 -7.20 6.41
N CYS A 69 -10.07 -5.92 6.15
CA CYS A 69 -11.36 -5.37 5.77
C CYS A 69 -11.73 -5.79 4.34
N GLY A 70 -13.03 -5.85 4.08
CA GLY A 70 -13.56 -6.07 2.73
C GLY A 70 -13.30 -4.91 1.78
N PRO A 71 -13.39 -5.14 0.45
CA PRO A 71 -13.09 -4.12 -0.55
C PRO A 71 -14.18 -3.05 -0.69
N THR A 72 -15.41 -3.31 -0.23
CA THR A 72 -16.56 -2.43 -0.41
C THR A 72 -17.12 -1.96 0.92
N HIS A 73 -17.58 -0.71 0.98
CA HIS A 73 -18.18 -0.13 2.17
C HIS A 73 -19.07 1.06 1.82
N ASP A 74 -19.85 1.54 2.80
CA ASP A 74 -20.58 2.79 2.71
C ASP A 74 -19.71 3.99 3.17
N GLU A 75 -20.33 5.15 3.41
CA GLU A 75 -19.66 6.38 3.87
C GLU A 75 -18.98 6.25 5.24
N ARG A 76 -19.30 5.21 6.03
CA ARG A 76 -18.68 4.91 7.32
C ARG A 76 -17.38 4.12 7.19
N SER A 77 -16.91 3.91 5.97
CA SER A 77 -15.62 3.29 5.65
C SER A 77 -15.55 1.80 6.02
N TRP A 78 -14.33 1.28 6.11
CA TRP A 78 -13.96 -0.15 6.13
C TRP A 78 -14.73 -1.05 7.12
N THR A 79 -15.20 -2.18 6.59
CA THR A 79 -15.95 -3.24 7.30
C THR A 79 -15.21 -4.57 7.32
N PHE A 80 -15.57 -5.44 8.25
CA PHE A 80 -15.04 -6.81 8.36
C PHE A 80 -16.02 -7.84 7.78
N ASP A 81 -16.60 -7.53 6.62
CA ASP A 81 -17.65 -8.28 5.94
C ASP A 81 -17.16 -9.58 5.27
N LEU A 82 -15.84 -9.76 5.15
CA LEU A 82 -15.24 -11.01 4.68
C LEU A 82 -15.08 -12.06 5.80
N ASP A 83 -15.15 -11.63 7.06
CA ASP A 83 -14.94 -12.50 8.22
C ASP A 83 -16.25 -13.15 8.71
N PRO A 84 -16.19 -14.34 9.35
CA PRO A 84 -17.37 -14.99 9.91
C PRO A 84 -18.18 -14.08 10.84
N GLY A 85 -19.46 -13.91 10.53
CA GLY A 85 -20.36 -13.03 11.28
C GLY A 85 -20.20 -11.53 10.98
N GLY A 86 -19.37 -11.16 10.00
CA GLY A 86 -19.17 -9.78 9.59
C GLY A 86 -18.45 -8.94 10.64
N VAL A 87 -17.53 -9.54 11.40
CA VAL A 87 -16.78 -8.89 12.48
C VAL A 87 -15.32 -9.33 12.48
N ASP A 88 -14.43 -8.42 12.89
CA ASP A 88 -13.02 -8.75 13.05
C ASP A 88 -12.83 -9.90 14.06
N PRO A 89 -12.08 -10.98 13.74
CA PRO A 89 -11.95 -12.14 14.60
C PRO A 89 -11.35 -11.87 15.98
N VAL A 90 -10.58 -10.79 16.16
CA VAL A 90 -9.90 -10.44 17.42
C VAL A 90 -10.62 -9.28 18.12
N LEU A 91 -10.85 -8.19 17.41
CA LEU A 91 -11.45 -6.95 17.95
C LEU A 91 -12.96 -7.07 18.16
N LYS A 92 -13.63 -8.04 17.50
CA LYS A 92 -15.07 -8.28 17.57
C LYS A 92 -15.91 -7.05 17.21
N ILE A 93 -15.40 -6.21 16.30
CA ILE A 93 -16.10 -5.04 15.77
C ILE A 93 -16.53 -5.29 14.32
N PRO A 94 -17.72 -4.83 13.89
CA PRO A 94 -18.16 -4.97 12.51
C PRO A 94 -17.48 -3.99 11.53
N ARG A 95 -16.92 -2.90 12.06
CA ARG A 95 -16.31 -1.82 11.28
C ARG A 95 -15.10 -1.24 11.99
N LEU A 96 -14.13 -0.76 11.23
CA LEU A 96 -12.93 -0.12 11.78
C LEU A 96 -13.24 1.20 12.51
N GLN A 97 -14.31 1.89 12.11
CA GLN A 97 -14.78 3.12 12.76
C GLN A 97 -14.94 2.98 14.28
N ASP A 98 -15.39 1.82 14.77
CA ASP A 98 -15.60 1.59 16.20
C ASP A 98 -14.28 1.66 16.99
N ALA A 99 -13.14 1.26 16.40
CA ALA A 99 -11.83 1.38 17.03
C ALA A 99 -11.32 2.83 17.08
N TYR A 100 -11.70 3.66 16.10
CA TYR A 100 -11.41 5.10 16.15
C TYR A 100 -12.24 5.77 17.24
N PHE A 101 -13.54 5.48 17.31
CA PHE A 101 -14.44 6.06 18.31
C PHE A 101 -14.14 5.61 19.74
N LYS A 102 -13.58 4.41 19.94
CA LYS A 102 -13.03 4.01 21.24
C LYS A 102 -11.92 4.93 21.75
N ARG A 103 -11.12 5.53 20.86
CA ARG A 103 -10.08 6.50 21.26
C ARG A 103 -10.61 7.93 21.29
N PHE A 104 -11.34 8.30 20.25
CA PHE A 104 -11.84 9.65 20.02
C PHE A 104 -13.33 9.56 19.70
N PRO A 105 -14.22 9.68 20.72
CA PRO A 105 -15.67 9.44 20.56
C PRO A 105 -16.31 10.18 19.38
N ASP A 106 -15.86 11.41 19.10
CA ASP A 106 -16.35 12.26 18.02
C ASP A 106 -15.29 12.46 16.92
N TYR A 107 -14.55 11.41 16.55
CA TYR A 107 -13.46 11.52 15.57
C TYR A 107 -13.97 12.11 14.24
N PRO A 108 -13.55 13.34 13.86
CA PRO A 108 -14.21 14.09 12.79
C PRO A 108 -13.58 13.85 11.41
N LYS A 109 -12.54 13.02 11.33
CA LYS A 109 -11.74 12.82 10.11
C LYS A 109 -12.00 11.46 9.46
N GLY A 110 -11.37 11.24 8.31
CA GLY A 110 -11.46 9.98 7.58
C GLY A 110 -11.03 8.76 8.40
N ILE A 111 -11.86 7.72 8.38
CA ILE A 111 -11.55 6.39 8.93
C ILE A 111 -10.72 5.64 7.89
N THR A 112 -9.40 5.54 8.09
CA THR A 112 -8.47 5.02 7.08
C THR A 112 -7.83 3.70 7.47
N VAL A 113 -7.42 2.92 6.45
CA VAL A 113 -6.41 1.85 6.55
C VAL A 113 -5.13 2.30 5.85
N PRO A 114 -3.93 1.88 6.30
CA PRO A 114 -3.71 1.00 7.45
C PRO A 114 -3.97 1.71 8.79
N ALA A 115 -4.35 0.93 9.79
CA ALA A 115 -4.46 1.40 11.17
C ALA A 115 -3.92 0.32 12.11
N ILE A 116 -3.19 0.70 13.16
CA ILE A 116 -2.82 -0.23 14.22
C ILE A 116 -3.74 0.01 15.41
N VAL A 117 -4.36 -1.05 15.91
CA VAL A 117 -5.25 -1.06 17.07
C VAL A 117 -4.55 -1.76 18.22
N ASP A 118 -4.59 -1.15 19.41
CA ASP A 118 -4.17 -1.79 20.65
C ASP A 118 -5.26 -2.76 21.09
N ILE A 119 -4.97 -4.06 21.09
CA ILE A 119 -5.99 -5.12 21.31
C ILE A 119 -6.63 -4.98 22.70
N PRO A 120 -5.89 -4.77 23.81
CA PRO A 120 -6.48 -4.66 25.14
C PRO A 120 -7.54 -3.56 25.26
N THR A 121 -7.28 -2.38 24.68
CA THR A 121 -8.23 -1.26 24.73
C THR A 121 -9.25 -1.29 23.57
N GLY A 122 -8.89 -1.93 22.46
CA GLY A 122 -9.60 -1.88 21.19
C GLY A 122 -9.56 -0.50 20.52
N ALA A 123 -8.70 0.41 20.98
CA ALA A 123 -8.55 1.76 20.46
C ALA A 123 -7.46 1.85 19.39
N VAL A 124 -7.69 2.66 18.36
CA VAL A 124 -6.67 2.93 17.33
C VAL A 124 -5.46 3.64 17.95
N VAL A 125 -4.25 3.15 17.69
CA VAL A 125 -3.00 3.78 18.12
C VAL A 125 -2.50 4.74 17.05
N THR A 126 -2.49 4.31 15.79
CA THR A 126 -1.95 5.13 14.70
C THR A 126 -2.53 4.70 13.36
N ASN A 127 -2.66 5.68 12.46
CA ASN A 127 -2.98 5.48 11.05
C ASN A 127 -2.02 6.25 10.14
N ASP A 128 -0.90 6.75 10.68
CA ASP A 128 0.15 7.41 9.93
C ASP A 128 0.97 6.39 9.14
N PHE A 129 0.46 6.03 7.96
CA PHE A 129 1.06 5.01 7.10
C PHE A 129 2.48 5.34 6.64
N ALA A 130 2.86 6.64 6.61
CA ALA A 130 4.17 7.05 6.14
C ALA A 130 5.24 6.75 7.19
N GLN A 131 4.91 6.97 8.47
CA GLN A 131 5.76 6.62 9.60
C GLN A 131 5.70 5.12 9.95
N MET A 132 4.52 4.49 9.82
CA MET A 132 4.28 3.12 10.26
C MET A 132 5.24 2.07 9.67
N THR A 133 5.52 2.14 8.37
CA THR A 133 6.44 1.18 7.72
C THR A 133 7.90 1.41 8.12
N LEU A 134 8.27 2.66 8.39
CA LEU A 134 9.59 2.98 8.94
C LEU A 134 9.72 2.43 10.36
N ASP A 135 8.69 2.61 11.19
CA ASP A 135 8.65 2.10 12.56
C ASP A 135 8.76 0.56 12.59
N PHE A 136 8.12 -0.18 11.67
CA PHE A 136 8.37 -1.62 11.53
C PHE A 136 9.83 -1.96 11.26
N SER A 137 10.52 -1.13 10.48
CA SER A 137 11.91 -1.36 10.10
C SER A 137 12.89 -1.00 11.23
N ILE A 138 12.56 -0.02 12.08
CA ILE A 138 13.51 0.55 13.08
C ILE A 138 13.14 0.25 14.54
N GLU A 139 11.86 0.23 14.88
CA GLU A 139 11.38 0.04 16.26
C GLU A 139 11.11 -1.45 16.58
N TRP A 140 10.73 -2.24 15.57
CA TRP A 140 10.41 -3.67 15.73
C TRP A 140 11.61 -4.61 15.49
N THR A 141 12.82 -4.06 15.42
CA THR A 141 14.06 -4.77 15.05
C THR A 141 14.33 -6.02 15.89
N ALA A 142 14.01 -6.00 17.19
CA ALA A 142 14.17 -7.14 18.09
C ALA A 142 13.29 -8.36 17.75
N TYR A 143 12.27 -8.18 16.91
CA TYR A 143 11.31 -9.23 16.52
C TYR A 143 11.32 -9.54 15.02
N GLN A 144 12.22 -8.93 14.26
CA GLN A 144 12.40 -9.26 12.85
C GLN A 144 12.99 -10.67 12.74
N ARG A 145 12.59 -11.40 11.70
CA ARG A 145 13.14 -12.73 11.42
C ARG A 145 14.63 -12.65 11.07
N ASP A 146 15.33 -13.77 11.26
CA ASP A 146 16.67 -13.94 10.72
C ASP A 146 16.68 -13.73 9.20
N GLY A 147 17.65 -12.96 8.72
CA GLY A 147 17.78 -12.59 7.31
C GLY A 147 16.72 -11.61 6.81
N ALA A 148 16.02 -10.88 7.69
CA ALA A 148 15.20 -9.73 7.28
C ALA A 148 16.07 -8.66 6.58
N PRO A 149 15.60 -8.07 5.47
CA PRO A 149 16.36 -7.06 4.75
C PRO A 149 16.37 -5.71 5.47
N GLN A 150 17.40 -4.90 5.21
CA GLN A 150 17.45 -3.51 5.66
C GLN A 150 16.67 -2.62 4.69
N LEU A 151 15.39 -2.38 4.97
CA LEU A 151 14.53 -1.57 4.08
C LEU A 151 14.76 -0.06 4.22
N TYR A 152 15.28 0.39 5.37
CA TYR A 152 15.53 1.80 5.66
C TYR A 152 16.84 2.03 6.46
N PRO A 153 17.99 1.56 5.92
CA PRO A 153 19.28 1.64 6.60
C PRO A 153 19.77 3.08 6.68
N GLU A 154 20.41 3.43 7.79
CA GLU A 154 20.81 4.81 8.13
C GLU A 154 21.56 5.51 6.98
N GLN A 155 22.53 4.83 6.36
CA GLN A 155 23.37 5.37 5.30
C GLN A 155 22.63 5.69 3.99
N LEU A 156 21.43 5.15 3.77
CA LEU A 156 20.62 5.40 2.57
C LEU A 156 19.38 6.26 2.83
N ARG A 157 19.08 6.62 4.08
CA ARG A 157 17.82 7.30 4.43
C ARG A 157 17.61 8.60 3.65
N ALA A 158 18.65 9.43 3.52
CA ALA A 158 18.54 10.70 2.80
C ALA A 158 18.11 10.50 1.34
N GLU A 159 18.70 9.53 0.63
CA GLU A 159 18.33 9.22 -0.76
C GLU A 159 16.96 8.56 -0.85
N ILE A 160 16.64 7.64 0.08
CA ILE A 160 15.30 7.01 0.17
C ILE A 160 14.22 8.08 0.38
N ASP A 161 14.45 9.05 1.26
CA ASP A 161 13.49 10.10 1.58
C ASP A 161 13.28 11.05 0.40
N GLU A 162 14.36 11.47 -0.28
CA GLU A 162 14.29 12.30 -1.48
C GLU A 162 13.50 11.60 -2.60
N VAL A 163 13.88 10.36 -2.93
CA VAL A 163 13.23 9.57 -3.97
C VAL A 163 11.78 9.29 -3.61
N SER A 164 11.50 8.91 -2.36
CA SER A 164 10.15 8.62 -1.89
C SER A 164 9.25 9.86 -1.90
N ALA A 165 9.78 11.04 -1.57
CA ALA A 165 9.00 12.28 -1.58
C ALA A 165 8.49 12.60 -2.99
N ARG A 166 9.36 12.51 -4.00
CA ARG A 166 8.98 12.70 -5.41
C ARG A 166 8.01 11.63 -5.89
N ILE A 167 8.25 10.36 -5.55
CA ILE A 167 7.32 9.27 -5.90
C ILE A 167 5.96 9.49 -5.24
N TYR A 168 5.92 9.96 -3.99
CA TYR A 168 4.67 10.24 -3.29
C TYR A 168 3.86 11.33 -3.99
N THR A 169 4.46 12.50 -4.23
CA THR A 169 3.74 13.66 -4.78
C THR A 169 3.34 13.43 -6.24
N GLU A 170 4.25 12.90 -7.05
CA GLU A 170 4.06 12.83 -8.51
C GLU A 170 3.43 11.53 -8.99
N ILE A 171 3.61 10.42 -8.27
CA ILE A 171 3.15 9.09 -8.73
C ILE A 171 2.07 8.53 -7.80
N ASN A 172 2.38 8.29 -6.52
CA ASN A 172 1.45 7.63 -5.62
C ASN A 172 0.17 8.46 -5.39
N ASN A 173 0.33 9.76 -5.14
CA ASN A 173 -0.80 10.69 -5.06
C ASN A 173 -1.16 11.28 -6.44
N GLY A 174 -0.23 11.27 -7.40
CA GLY A 174 -0.45 11.75 -8.76
C GLY A 174 -1.63 11.06 -9.46
N VAL A 175 -1.71 9.73 -9.39
CA VAL A 175 -2.84 8.98 -9.97
C VAL A 175 -4.19 9.37 -9.34
N TYR A 176 -4.22 9.70 -8.05
CA TYR A 176 -5.42 10.18 -7.37
C TYR A 176 -5.77 11.61 -7.79
N ARG A 177 -4.76 12.47 -7.99
CA ARG A 177 -4.95 13.83 -8.51
C ARG A 177 -5.56 13.80 -9.92
N CYS A 178 -5.17 12.84 -10.76
CA CYS A 178 -5.85 12.62 -12.05
C CYS A 178 -7.30 12.14 -11.85
N GLY A 179 -7.49 11.07 -11.08
CA GLY A 179 -8.80 10.41 -10.96
C GLY A 179 -9.88 11.24 -10.27
N PHE A 180 -9.48 12.08 -9.31
CA PHE A 180 -10.38 12.91 -8.50
C PHE A 180 -10.38 14.39 -8.90
N ALA A 181 -9.72 14.75 -10.01
CA ALA A 181 -9.79 16.10 -10.56
C ALA A 181 -11.25 16.51 -10.83
N GLY A 182 -11.63 17.69 -10.33
CA GLY A 182 -12.95 18.29 -10.54
C GLY A 182 -13.02 19.18 -11.79
N SER A 183 -11.95 19.26 -12.57
CA SER A 183 -11.85 20.10 -13.78
C SER A 183 -10.86 19.49 -14.79
N GLN A 184 -11.00 19.86 -16.06
CA GLN A 184 -10.14 19.38 -17.15
C GLN A 184 -8.69 19.86 -16.95
N GLU A 185 -8.52 21.13 -16.56
CA GLU A 185 -7.21 21.75 -16.34
C GLU A 185 -6.46 21.08 -15.18
N ALA A 186 -7.16 20.74 -14.09
CA ALA A 186 -6.55 20.02 -12.97
C ALA A 186 -6.15 18.58 -13.37
N TYR A 187 -6.97 17.91 -14.19
CA TYR A 187 -6.64 16.59 -14.72
C TYR A 187 -5.39 16.64 -15.60
N GLU A 188 -5.32 17.56 -16.57
CA GLU A 188 -4.17 17.72 -17.49
C GLU A 188 -2.87 18.01 -16.72
N ALA A 189 -2.92 18.93 -15.75
CA ALA A 189 -1.76 19.24 -14.92
C ALA A 189 -1.30 18.05 -14.07
N ALA A 190 -2.22 17.21 -13.58
CA ALA A 190 -1.88 15.99 -12.85
C ALA A 190 -1.32 14.90 -13.78
N TYR A 191 -1.90 14.75 -14.97
CA TYR A 191 -1.48 13.82 -16.00
C TYR A 191 -0.04 14.08 -16.46
N ASP A 192 0.29 15.32 -16.81
CA ASP A 192 1.62 15.69 -17.29
C ASP A 192 2.70 15.45 -16.23
N ARG A 193 2.40 15.81 -14.97
CA ARG A 193 3.29 15.56 -13.82
C ARG A 193 3.52 14.07 -13.58
N LEU A 194 2.46 13.26 -13.67
CA LEU A 194 2.55 11.81 -13.50
C LEU A 194 3.47 11.18 -14.54
N PHE A 195 3.25 11.44 -15.83
CA PHE A 195 4.04 10.81 -16.88
C PHE A 195 5.49 11.35 -16.91
N THR A 196 5.71 12.63 -16.59
CA THR A 196 7.06 13.18 -16.38
C THR A 196 7.81 12.44 -15.26
N ALA A 197 7.12 12.08 -14.17
CA ALA A 197 7.72 11.33 -13.08
C ALA A 197 7.95 9.86 -13.42
N LEU A 198 7.05 9.22 -14.17
CA LEU A 198 7.23 7.85 -14.66
C LEU A 198 8.44 7.76 -15.62
N ASP A 199 8.65 8.77 -16.46
CA ASP A 199 9.84 8.86 -17.33
C ASP A 199 11.12 9.03 -16.51
N TRP A 200 11.10 9.87 -15.47
CA TRP A 200 12.23 10.02 -14.56
C TRP A 200 12.59 8.70 -13.86
N VAL A 201 11.59 7.99 -13.32
CA VAL A 201 11.83 6.67 -12.70
C VAL A 201 12.32 5.67 -13.74
N SER A 202 11.77 5.67 -14.96
CA SER A 202 12.22 4.80 -16.06
C SER A 202 13.69 5.04 -16.40
N GLY A 203 14.10 6.31 -16.53
CA GLY A 203 15.49 6.67 -16.81
C GLY A 203 16.44 6.21 -15.71
N ARG A 204 16.04 6.35 -14.44
CA ARG A 204 16.80 5.86 -13.28
C ARG A 204 16.94 4.33 -13.28
N LEU A 205 15.83 3.63 -13.46
CA LEU A 205 15.79 2.16 -13.41
C LEU A 205 16.36 1.50 -14.68
N ALA A 206 16.66 2.25 -15.74
CA ALA A 206 17.29 1.69 -16.95
C ALA A 206 18.69 1.13 -16.66
N THR A 207 19.39 1.69 -15.68
CA THR A 207 20.77 1.31 -15.33
C THR A 207 20.92 0.77 -13.91
N GLN A 208 19.86 0.82 -13.10
CA GLN A 208 19.83 0.35 -11.71
C GLN A 208 18.72 -0.65 -11.50
N ARG A 209 18.98 -1.72 -10.71
CA ARG A 209 17.97 -2.75 -10.44
C ARG A 209 16.85 -2.29 -9.49
N TYR A 210 17.18 -1.45 -8.52
CA TYR A 210 16.23 -0.91 -7.53
C TYR A 210 16.34 0.61 -7.47
N LEU A 211 15.40 1.25 -6.79
CA LEU A 211 15.34 2.70 -6.72
C LEU A 211 16.52 3.30 -5.95
N VAL A 212 17.05 2.65 -4.93
CA VAL A 212 18.15 3.18 -4.11
C VAL A 212 19.13 2.07 -3.76
N GLY A 213 20.40 2.24 -4.16
CA GLY A 213 21.46 1.27 -3.88
C GLY A 213 21.36 -0.04 -4.67
N ASP A 214 21.81 -1.14 -4.06
CA ASP A 214 21.86 -2.48 -4.66
C ASP A 214 20.78 -3.46 -4.14
N THR A 215 19.93 -3.02 -3.20
CA THR A 215 18.90 -3.85 -2.53
C THR A 215 17.50 -3.26 -2.66
N ILE A 216 16.48 -4.06 -2.33
CA ILE A 216 15.12 -3.55 -2.14
C ILE A 216 15.09 -2.66 -0.89
N THR A 217 14.42 -1.52 -0.99
CA THR A 217 14.23 -0.55 0.09
C THR A 217 12.76 -0.16 0.26
N GLU A 218 12.47 0.66 1.27
CA GLU A 218 11.16 1.28 1.46
C GLU A 218 10.68 2.04 0.20
N ALA A 219 11.58 2.64 -0.57
CA ALA A 219 11.22 3.34 -1.81
C ALA A 219 10.58 2.38 -2.84
N ASP A 220 11.13 1.18 -2.97
CA ASP A 220 10.66 0.17 -3.92
C ASP A 220 9.25 -0.33 -3.55
N VAL A 221 9.02 -0.57 -2.26
CA VAL A 221 7.69 -0.92 -1.71
C VAL A 221 6.67 0.18 -1.99
N ARG A 222 7.04 1.44 -1.76
CA ARG A 222 6.16 2.60 -1.97
C ARG A 222 5.77 2.77 -3.44
N LEU A 223 6.70 2.56 -4.37
CA LEU A 223 6.41 2.61 -5.81
C LEU A 223 5.57 1.40 -6.26
N PHE A 224 5.96 0.20 -5.84
CA PHE A 224 5.33 -1.06 -6.27
C PHE A 224 3.82 -1.05 -6.06
N THR A 225 3.37 -0.59 -4.88
CA THR A 225 1.94 -0.58 -4.54
C THR A 225 1.09 0.24 -5.51
N THR A 226 1.66 1.26 -6.15
CA THR A 226 1.02 2.01 -7.24
C THR A 226 1.11 1.26 -8.57
N LEU A 227 2.28 0.73 -8.94
CA LEU A 227 2.45 0.00 -10.21
C LEU A 227 1.53 -1.22 -10.31
N ALA A 228 1.37 -1.98 -9.22
CA ALA A 228 0.48 -3.13 -9.13
C ALA A 228 -1.00 -2.79 -9.42
N ARG A 229 -1.40 -1.52 -9.29
CA ARG A 229 -2.77 -1.03 -9.52
C ARG A 229 -2.91 -0.23 -10.82
N PHE A 230 -1.81 -0.01 -11.54
CA PHE A 230 -1.79 0.88 -12.68
C PHE A 230 -2.71 0.38 -13.81
N ASP A 231 -2.41 -0.79 -14.40
CA ASP A 231 -3.24 -1.36 -15.47
C ASP A 231 -4.64 -1.81 -14.99
N PRO A 232 -4.80 -2.45 -13.81
CA PRO A 232 -6.11 -2.90 -13.35
C PRO A 232 -7.08 -1.79 -12.96
N VAL A 233 -6.57 -0.60 -12.60
CA VAL A 233 -7.38 0.50 -12.08
C VAL A 233 -6.95 1.84 -12.70
N TYR A 234 -5.76 2.34 -12.39
CA TYR A 234 -5.45 3.77 -12.61
C TYR A 234 -5.49 4.19 -14.07
N HIS A 235 -5.04 3.33 -14.98
CA HIS A 235 -5.07 3.56 -16.41
C HIS A 235 -6.49 3.86 -16.91
N GLY A 236 -7.47 3.03 -16.53
CA GLY A 236 -8.86 3.20 -16.94
C GLY A 236 -9.66 4.10 -16.00
N HIS A 237 -9.81 3.68 -14.74
CA HIS A 237 -10.67 4.32 -13.74
C HIS A 237 -10.26 5.77 -13.46
N PHE A 238 -8.95 6.02 -13.33
CA PHE A 238 -8.39 7.36 -13.08
C PHE A 238 -7.86 8.04 -14.34
N LYS A 239 -8.11 7.45 -15.52
CA LYS A 239 -7.70 8.00 -16.82
C LYS A 239 -6.20 8.31 -16.91
N CYS A 240 -5.35 7.59 -16.18
CA CYS A 240 -3.89 7.73 -16.30
C CYS A 240 -3.41 6.98 -17.56
N ASN A 241 -3.85 7.43 -18.74
CA ASN A 241 -3.94 6.59 -19.95
C ASN A 241 -2.97 6.97 -21.08
N GLY A 242 -1.83 7.60 -20.78
CA GLY A 242 -0.79 7.86 -21.78
C GLY A 242 -0.18 6.59 -22.37
N SER A 243 -0.01 5.56 -21.53
CA SER A 243 0.27 4.19 -21.93
C SER A 243 -0.05 3.25 -20.76
N LYS A 244 -0.20 1.96 -21.03
CA LYS A 244 -0.27 0.95 -19.98
C LYS A 244 1.11 0.78 -19.34
N LEU A 245 1.13 0.32 -18.10
CA LEU A 245 2.37 -0.10 -17.45
C LEU A 245 3.08 -1.17 -18.27
N SER A 246 2.33 -2.14 -18.81
CA SER A 246 2.90 -3.21 -19.64
C SER A 246 3.54 -2.72 -20.96
N GLU A 247 3.32 -1.46 -21.35
CA GLU A 247 3.91 -0.79 -22.52
C GLU A 247 5.11 0.09 -22.15
N MET A 248 5.47 0.19 -20.86
CA MET A 248 6.63 0.92 -20.35
C MET A 248 7.77 -0.09 -20.03
N PRO A 249 8.72 -0.38 -20.93
CA PRO A 249 9.52 -1.60 -20.85
C PRO A 249 10.35 -1.74 -19.56
N VAL A 250 11.00 -0.65 -19.14
CA VAL A 250 11.85 -0.64 -17.93
C VAL A 250 11.00 -0.75 -16.68
N LEU A 251 9.96 0.08 -16.55
CA LEU A 251 9.04 0.04 -15.40
C LEU A 251 8.30 -1.29 -15.31
N TRP A 252 7.92 -1.88 -16.43
CA TRP A 252 7.24 -3.17 -16.46
C TRP A 252 8.17 -4.32 -16.05
N ALA A 253 9.42 -4.31 -16.50
CA ALA A 253 10.42 -5.27 -16.03
C ALA A 253 10.68 -5.12 -14.53
N TYR A 254 10.82 -3.89 -14.03
CA TYR A 254 10.97 -3.62 -12.60
C TYR A 254 9.75 -4.06 -11.78
N ALA A 255 8.53 -3.77 -12.24
CA ALA A 255 7.31 -4.15 -11.56
C ALA A 255 7.18 -5.68 -11.44
N ARG A 256 7.52 -6.42 -12.50
CA ARG A 256 7.53 -7.89 -12.49
C ARG A 256 8.62 -8.48 -11.60
N ASP A 257 9.82 -7.90 -11.57
CA ASP A 257 10.91 -8.30 -10.66
C ASP A 257 10.44 -8.22 -9.20
N LEU A 258 9.80 -7.11 -8.82
CA LEU A 258 9.21 -6.98 -7.49
C LEU A 258 8.02 -7.93 -7.31
N PHE A 259 7.09 -8.01 -8.25
CA PHE A 259 5.92 -8.90 -8.12
C PHE A 259 6.31 -10.36 -7.88
N GLN A 260 7.33 -10.84 -8.60
CA GLN A 260 7.84 -12.21 -8.47
C GLN A 260 8.74 -12.41 -7.23
N THR A 261 9.15 -11.33 -6.56
CA THR A 261 9.88 -11.39 -5.29
C THR A 261 8.94 -11.78 -4.14
N PRO A 262 9.28 -12.80 -3.32
CA PRO A 262 8.45 -13.19 -2.17
C PRO A 262 8.20 -12.02 -1.20
N GLY A 263 6.95 -11.86 -0.78
CA GLY A 263 6.49 -10.74 0.04
C GLY A 263 5.85 -9.58 -0.74
N PHE A 264 5.83 -9.63 -2.07
CA PHE A 264 5.22 -8.60 -2.93
C PHE A 264 3.99 -9.12 -3.67
N GLY A 265 4.15 -9.93 -4.74
CA GLY A 265 3.01 -10.41 -5.53
C GLY A 265 2.06 -11.29 -4.73
N ASP A 266 2.59 -12.04 -3.77
CA ASP A 266 1.81 -12.86 -2.83
C ASP A 266 0.95 -12.03 -1.84
N THR A 267 1.06 -10.69 -1.88
CA THR A 267 0.18 -9.78 -1.11
C THR A 267 -0.91 -9.13 -1.95
N VAL A 268 -0.88 -9.28 -3.29
CA VAL A 268 -1.75 -8.57 -4.24
C VAL A 268 -3.00 -9.38 -4.55
N ASP A 269 -4.16 -8.86 -4.17
CA ASP A 269 -5.48 -9.38 -4.56
C ASP A 269 -6.11 -8.45 -5.61
N PHE A 270 -6.00 -8.82 -6.89
CA PHE A 270 -6.50 -7.99 -7.99
C PHE A 270 -8.03 -7.88 -8.02
N VAL A 271 -8.74 -8.89 -7.54
CA VAL A 271 -10.21 -8.90 -7.48
C VAL A 271 -10.67 -7.85 -6.47
N GLN A 272 -10.14 -7.87 -5.25
CA GLN A 272 -10.47 -6.89 -4.21
C GLN A 272 -10.03 -5.48 -4.59
N ILE A 273 -8.83 -5.33 -5.20
CA ILE A 273 -8.39 -4.06 -5.76
C ILE A 273 -9.44 -3.50 -6.71
N LYS A 274 -9.85 -4.26 -7.73
CA LYS A 274 -10.79 -3.76 -8.73
C LYS A 274 -12.18 -3.50 -8.13
N GLN A 275 -12.68 -4.40 -7.29
CA GLN A 275 -13.97 -4.22 -6.62
C GLN A 275 -14.02 -2.91 -5.83
N HIS A 276 -12.99 -2.62 -5.04
CA HIS A 276 -12.95 -1.37 -4.27
C HIS A 276 -13.07 -0.14 -5.16
N TYR A 277 -12.16 0.01 -6.14
CA TYR A 277 -12.12 1.23 -6.93
C TYR A 277 -13.35 1.42 -7.80
N TYR A 278 -13.85 0.35 -8.44
CA TYR A 278 -14.95 0.45 -9.39
C TYR A 278 -16.33 0.47 -8.72
N ILE A 279 -16.49 -0.07 -7.50
CA ILE A 279 -17.78 -0.10 -6.79
C ILE A 279 -17.92 1.08 -5.83
N VAL A 280 -16.88 1.42 -5.06
CA VAL A 280 -16.94 2.45 -4.01
C VAL A 280 -16.95 3.85 -4.60
N HIS A 281 -16.18 4.12 -5.65
CA HIS A 281 -16.12 5.43 -6.29
C HIS A 281 -17.28 5.64 -7.28
N SER A 282 -18.52 5.60 -6.79
CA SER A 282 -19.71 5.77 -7.63
C SER A 282 -19.82 7.15 -8.29
N ASP A 283 -19.11 8.15 -7.78
CA ASP A 283 -19.05 9.49 -8.39
C ASP A 283 -18.27 9.48 -9.71
N ILE A 284 -17.30 8.57 -9.85
CA ILE A 284 -16.53 8.35 -11.09
C ILE A 284 -17.19 7.28 -11.96
N ASN A 285 -17.61 6.17 -11.34
CA ASN A 285 -18.21 5.03 -12.01
C ASN A 285 -19.62 4.73 -11.45
N PRO A 286 -20.66 5.47 -11.87
CA PRO A 286 -22.01 5.31 -11.32
C PRO A 286 -22.63 3.95 -11.62
N THR A 287 -22.19 3.28 -12.69
CA THR A 287 -22.67 1.93 -13.03
C THR A 287 -22.19 0.86 -12.05
N ARG A 288 -21.11 1.13 -11.31
CA ARG A 288 -20.41 0.18 -10.42
C ARG A 288 -19.97 -1.11 -11.12
N ILE A 289 -19.93 -1.12 -12.46
CA ILE A 289 -19.44 -2.25 -13.24
C ILE A 289 -17.92 -2.35 -13.03
N VAL A 290 -17.46 -3.55 -12.70
CA VAL A 290 -16.04 -3.87 -12.56
C VAL A 290 -15.55 -4.47 -13.88
N PRO A 291 -14.51 -3.92 -14.54
CA PRO A 291 -13.95 -4.50 -15.75
C PRO A 291 -13.46 -5.93 -15.51
N LYS A 292 -13.62 -6.82 -16.49
CA LYS A 292 -13.09 -8.18 -16.39
C LYS A 292 -11.56 -8.22 -16.52
N GLY A 293 -11.00 -7.46 -17.47
CA GLY A 293 -9.55 -7.37 -17.67
C GLY A 293 -8.82 -6.53 -16.61
N PRO A 294 -7.52 -6.28 -16.79
CA PRO A 294 -6.65 -6.88 -17.82
C PRO A 294 -6.40 -8.38 -17.56
N GLU A 295 -5.83 -9.08 -18.54
CA GLU A 295 -5.21 -10.38 -18.33
C GLU A 295 -3.99 -10.22 -17.42
N LEU A 296 -3.77 -11.16 -16.48
CA LEU A 296 -2.78 -11.00 -15.41
C LEU A 296 -1.58 -11.93 -15.56
N ALA A 297 -1.67 -12.96 -16.40
CA ALA A 297 -0.58 -13.93 -16.61
C ALA A 297 0.75 -13.28 -17.05
N ASN A 298 0.70 -12.07 -17.63
CA ASN A 298 1.88 -11.31 -18.02
C ASN A 298 2.77 -10.91 -16.83
N TRP A 299 2.24 -10.80 -15.59
CA TRP A 299 3.03 -10.52 -14.39
C TRP A 299 4.08 -11.58 -14.08
N LEU A 300 3.84 -12.83 -14.50
CA LEU A 300 4.73 -13.98 -14.27
C LEU A 300 5.72 -14.23 -15.41
N SER A 301 5.72 -13.38 -16.44
CA SER A 301 6.68 -13.50 -17.54
C SER A 301 8.09 -13.07 -17.12
N PRO A 302 9.16 -13.65 -17.72
CA PRO A 302 10.55 -13.29 -17.38
C PRO A 302 10.84 -11.80 -17.56
N HIS A 303 11.48 -11.18 -16.57
CA HIS A 303 11.75 -9.74 -16.55
C HIS A 303 13.20 -9.36 -16.89
N GLY A 304 14.18 -10.26 -16.75
CA GLY A 304 15.58 -10.03 -17.16
C GLY A 304 16.35 -9.03 -16.30
N ARG A 305 15.84 -8.69 -15.11
CA ARG A 305 16.40 -7.63 -14.24
C ARG A 305 17.64 -8.10 -13.48
N GLU A 306 17.80 -9.41 -13.32
CA GLU A 306 18.98 -10.05 -12.78
C GLU A 306 20.27 -9.71 -13.55
N ALA A 307 20.16 -9.35 -14.84
CA ALA A 307 21.31 -8.90 -15.64
C ALA A 307 21.92 -7.58 -15.15
N LEU A 308 21.19 -6.80 -14.34
CA LEU A 308 21.67 -5.57 -13.70
C LEU A 308 22.32 -5.81 -12.33
N GLY A 309 22.50 -7.07 -11.93
CA GLY A 309 23.06 -7.44 -10.63
C GLY A 309 22.08 -7.19 -9.48
N GLY A 310 22.55 -6.55 -8.42
CA GLY A 310 21.78 -6.30 -7.20
C GLY A 310 21.53 -7.56 -6.36
N ARG A 311 21.20 -7.33 -5.09
CA ARG A 311 20.93 -8.37 -4.10
C ARG A 311 19.62 -8.00 -3.42
N PRO A 312 18.46 -8.57 -3.83
CA PRO A 312 17.15 -8.10 -3.39
C PRO A 312 17.05 -7.94 -1.85
N PHE A 313 17.62 -8.89 -1.10
CA PHE A 313 17.60 -8.91 0.35
C PHE A 313 18.96 -8.56 1.00
N GLY A 314 19.94 -8.06 0.24
CA GLY A 314 21.30 -7.82 0.72
C GLY A 314 21.98 -9.12 1.17
N GLU A 315 22.48 -9.14 2.41
CA GLU A 315 22.99 -10.36 3.08
C GLU A 315 21.87 -11.22 3.71
N GLY A 316 20.61 -10.76 3.61
CA GLY A 316 19.44 -11.46 4.09
C GLY A 316 18.91 -12.50 3.11
N MET A 317 17.72 -13.03 3.42
CA MET A 317 17.07 -14.10 2.67
C MET A 317 15.61 -13.73 2.37
N PRO A 318 15.02 -14.24 1.27
CA PRO A 318 13.59 -14.08 1.01
C PRO A 318 12.75 -14.69 2.14
N PRO A 319 11.58 -14.09 2.47
CA PRO A 319 10.64 -14.72 3.39
C PRO A 319 10.06 -16.01 2.79
N GLY A 320 9.60 -16.92 3.66
CA GLY A 320 8.80 -18.07 3.25
C GLY A 320 7.42 -17.67 2.69
N PRO A 321 6.59 -18.65 2.26
CA PRO A 321 5.24 -18.37 1.77
C PRO A 321 4.34 -17.75 2.87
N PRO A 322 3.23 -17.09 2.50
CA PRO A 322 2.32 -16.52 3.49
C PRO A 322 1.71 -17.61 4.36
N VAL A 323 1.47 -17.26 5.64
CA VAL A 323 0.68 -18.08 6.55
C VAL A 323 -0.73 -18.29 5.98
N GLU A 324 -1.36 -19.41 6.27
CA GLU A 324 -2.60 -19.85 5.58
C GLU A 324 -3.69 -18.78 5.55
N GLY A 325 -3.97 -18.11 6.68
CA GLY A 325 -4.98 -17.06 6.78
C GLY A 325 -4.65 -15.74 6.06
N GLU A 326 -3.44 -15.62 5.52
CA GLU A 326 -2.96 -14.42 4.81
C GLU A 326 -2.68 -14.68 3.33
N ARG A 327 -2.96 -15.88 2.82
CA ARG A 327 -2.81 -16.19 1.39
C ARG A 327 -3.88 -15.47 0.57
N VAL A 328 -3.47 -14.94 -0.57
CA VAL A 328 -4.41 -14.42 -1.58
C VAL A 328 -5.23 -15.61 -2.12
N PRO A 329 -6.57 -15.51 -2.22
CA PRO A 329 -7.39 -16.59 -2.75
C PRO A 329 -6.98 -17.02 -4.16
N THR A 330 -7.13 -18.30 -4.49
CA THR A 330 -6.86 -18.82 -5.82
C THR A 330 -7.68 -18.08 -6.88
N GLY A 331 -7.02 -17.59 -7.94
CA GLY A 331 -7.65 -16.81 -9.00
C GLY A 331 -7.77 -15.31 -8.72
N HIS A 332 -7.34 -14.83 -7.56
CA HIS A 332 -7.25 -13.39 -7.26
C HIS A 332 -5.87 -12.79 -7.56
N GLY A 333 -4.83 -13.63 -7.61
CA GLY A 333 -3.47 -13.26 -8.03
C GLY A 333 -3.26 -13.29 -9.56
N ALA A 334 -2.00 -13.26 -9.99
CA ALA A 334 -1.59 -13.37 -11.40
C ALA A 334 -1.33 -14.81 -11.86
#